data_AF-A0A8S1JXG2-F1
#
_entry.id   AF-A0A8S1JXG2-F1
#
_cell.length_a   1.000
_cell.length_b   1.000
_cell.length_c   1.000
_cell.angle_alpha   90.00
_cell.angle_beta   90.00
_cell.angle_gamma   90.00
#
_symmetry.space_group_name_H-M   'P 1'
#
loop_
_entity.id
_entity.type
_entity.pdbx_description
1 polymer ?
#
loop_
_entity_poly.entity_id
_entity_poly.type
_entity_poly.pdbx_seq_one_letter_code
_entity_poly.pdbx_strand_id
1 'polypeptide(L)' 'MDFVKMQIVQISSTIQIAHKIHSIHIFIHLTTNVKDANIQIMFNYNYYC' A
#
# COMPACT_ATOMS: atom_id res chain seq x y z
N MET A 1 6.40 25.15 14.91
CA MET A 1 6.41 24.29 13.71
C MET A 1 5.19 23.39 13.85
N ASP A 2 4.20 23.52 12.96
CA ASP A 2 3.01 22.65 13.02
C ASP A 2 3.43 21.19 12.79
N PHE A 3 2.96 20.29 13.65
CA PHE A 3 3.24 18.86 13.49
C PHE A 3 2.35 18.29 12.38
N VAL A 4 2.98 17.82 11.30
CA VAL A 4 2.29 17.04 10.27
C VAL A 4 1.85 15.71 10.88
N LYS A 5 0.54 15.47 10.93
CA LYS A 5 -0.03 14.21 11.42
C LYS A 5 -0.31 13.32 10.21
N MET A 6 0.27 12.13 10.22
CA MET A 6 0.04 11.09 9.23
C MET A 6 -0.77 9.97 9.88
N GLN A 7 -1.82 9.50 9.20
CA GLN A 7 -2.68 8.42 9.67
C GLN A 7 -2.83 7.36 8.59
N ILE A 8 -2.86 6.09 9.00
CA ILE A 8 -3.21 4.97 8.14
C ILE A 8 -4.73 4.95 8.03
N VAL A 9 -5.25 5.00 6.81
CA VAL A 9 -6.70 4.95 6.56
C VAL A 9 -7.12 3.55 6.13
N GLN A 10 -6.32 2.90 5.29
CA GLN A 10 -6.66 1.59 4.75
C GLN A 10 -5.41 0.77 4.45
N ILE A 11 -5.53 -0.55 4.67
CA ILE A 11 -4.59 -1.54 4.18
C ILE A 11 -5.41 -2.54 3.35
N SER A 12 -4.96 -2.86 2.14
CA SER A 12 -5.56 -3.87 1.29
C SER A 12 -4.50 -4.76 0.66
N SER A 13 -4.87 -5.98 0.27
CA SER A 13 -3.98 -6.90 -0.43
C SER A 13 -4.67 -7.56 -1.61
N THR A 14 -3.89 -7.87 -2.63
CA THR A 14 -4.33 -8.67 -3.79
C THR A 14 -3.31 -9.77 -4.04
N ILE A 15 -3.80 -10.96 -4.38
CA ILE A 15 -2.97 -12.10 -4.77
C ILE A 15 -3.25 -12.36 -6.24
N GLN A 16 -2.22 -12.27 -7.07
CA GLN A 16 -2.29 -12.63 -8.48
C GLN A 16 -1.58 -13.96 -8.71
N ILE A 17 -2.34 -14.94 -9.17
CA ILE A 17 -1.90 -16.30 -9.47
C ILE A 17 -1.75 -16.42 -10.98
N ALA A 18 -0.51 -16.49 -11.45
CA ALA A 18 -0.19 -16.85 -12.82
C ALA A 18 0.58 -18.17 -12.84
N HIS A 19 0.49 -18.92 -13.93
CA HIS A 19 0.92 -20.31 -14.08
C HIS A 19 2.27 -20.67 -13.42
N LYS A 20 3.25 -19.75 -13.42
CA LYS A 20 4.56 -19.92 -12.76
C LYS A 20 4.93 -18.83 -11.75
N ILE A 21 4.20 -17.72 -11.75
CA ILE A 21 4.53 -16.53 -10.96
C ILE A 21 3.32 -16.22 -10.11
N HIS A 22 3.53 -16.26 -8.80
CA HIS A 22 2.56 -15.77 -7.85
C HIS A 22 3.06 -14.43 -7.32
N SER A 23 2.16 -13.47 -7.22
CA SER A 23 2.49 -12.13 -6.72
C SER A 23 1.49 -11.72 -5.65
N ILE A 24 2.03 -11.17 -4.57
CA ILE A 24 1.26 -10.58 -3.48
C ILE A 24 1.53 -9.08 -3.54
N HIS A 25 0.48 -8.30 -3.75
CA HIS A 25 0.54 -6.84 -3.68
C HIS A 25 -0.17 -6.39 -2.40
N ILE A 26 0.54 -5.63 -1.56
CA ILE A 26 -0.01 -4.99 -0.36
C ILE A 26 -0.03 -3.49 -0.58
N PHE A 27 -1.18 -2.86 -0.41
CA PHE A 27 -1.38 -1.43 -0.55
C PHE A 27 -1.70 -0.82 0.81
N ILE A 28 -0.98 0.24 1.18
CA ILE A 28 -1.23 1.04 2.37
C ILE A 28 -1.61 2.44 1.92
N HIS A 29 -2.83 2.87 2.25
CA HIS A 29 -3.33 4.21 1.98
C HIS A 29 -3.19 5.06 3.25
N LEU A 30 -2.41 6.12 3.13
CA LEU A 30 -2.14 7.09 4.18
C LEU A 30 -2.79 8.41 3.81
N THR A 31 -3.33 9.09 4.82
CA THR A 31 -3.78 10.47 4.67
C THR A 31 -3.00 11.36 5.62
N THR A 32 -2.82 12.61 5.21
CA THR A 32 -2.16 13.62 6.02
C THR A 32 -3.11 14.78 6.26
N ASN A 33 -2.89 15.50 7.36
CA ASN A 33 -3.62 16.74 7.66
C ASN A 33 -3.20 17.91 6.75
N VAL A 34 -2.17 17.75 5.92
CA VAL A 34 -1.74 18.74 4.93
C VAL A 34 -2.51 18.49 3.64
N LYS A 35 -3.47 19.38 3.32
CA LYS A 35 -4.23 19.48 2.05
C LYS A 35 -4.48 18.12 1.37
N ASP A 36 -5.40 17.31 1.90
CA ASP A 36 -5.96 16.14 1.22
C ASP A 36 -4.95 15.24 0.48
N ALA A 37 -3.72 15.15 1.00
CA ALA A 37 -2.66 14.38 0.37
C ALA A 37 -2.91 12.90 0.67
N ASN A 38 -3.33 12.17 -0.36
CA ASN A 38 -3.45 10.72 -0.32
C ASN A 38 -2.13 10.11 -0.79
N ILE A 39 -1.44 9.42 0.12
CA ILE A 39 -0.21 8.69 -0.19
C ILE A 39 -0.55 7.21 -0.23
N GLN A 40 -0.21 6.53 -1.33
CA GLN A 40 -0.34 5.09 -1.45
C GLN A 40 1.06 4.47 -1.50
N ILE A 41 1.31 3.49 -0.62
CA ILE A 41 2.54 2.70 -0.62
C ILE A 41 2.17 1.29 -1.09
N MET A 42 2.88 0.77 -2.09
CA MET A 42 2.69 -0.58 -2.60
C MET A 42 3.93 -1.44 -2.31
N PHE A 43 3.71 -2.60 -1.70
CA PHE A 43 4.72 -3.67 -1.58
C PHE A 43 4.37 -4.78 -2.56
N ASN A 44 5.36 -5.21 -3.35
CA ASN A 44 5.20 -6.31 -4.30
C ASN A 44 6.15 -7.45 -3.92
N TYR A 45 5.60 -8.63 -3.64
CA TYR A 45 6.36 -9.84 -3.41
C TYR A 45 6.02 -10.88 -4.46
N ASN A 46 6.99 -11.21 -5.30
CA ASN A 46 6.89 -12.27 -6.29
C ASN A 46 7.51 -13.55 -5.73
N TYR A 47 6.73 -14.63 -5.73
CA TYR A 47 7.25 -15.97 -5.45
C TYR A 47 6.97 -16.91 -6.62
N TYR A 48 7.89 -17.85 -6.81
CA TYR A 48 7.76 -18.92 -7.78
C TYR A 48 7.37 -20.17 -7.00
N CYS A 49 6.37 -20.91 -7.48
CA CYS A 49 6.08 -22.25 -6.97
C CYS A 49 6.94 -23.27 -7.70
#